data_AF-A0A831UJP8-F1
#
_entry.id   AF-A0A831UJP8-F1
#
_cell.length_a   1.000
_cell.length_b   1.000
_cell.length_c   1.000
_cell.angle_alpha   90.00
_cell.angle_beta   90.00
_cell.angle_gamma   90.00
#
_symmetry.space_group_name_H-M   'P 1'
#
loop_
_entity.id
_entity.type
_entity.pdbx_description
1 polymer ?
#
loop_
_entity_poly.entity_id
_entity_poly.type
_entity_poly.pdbx_seq_one_letter_code
_entity_poly.pdbx_strand_id
1 'polypeptide(L)'
;HGALVAAVGQAAQEPHLAGGRHLRELPGNGRCRLGQVRLLSALADRGDKGAMDAVVRCVKRGDEAVQAAALEALAKLGDASTVPLLAEYATADKRSLQRAARGSLYTLRGEDIDRTILKAVREGAKDVRAELIAATVERNMMDAVPVLLECANDSAEEISAAALKALAELGGPDDMPALVACTVGAANDAQRAQAAKAVVAIGRKAAAAEGSASAVLAALEKAPGTPVRCALLGIVGELGDPNGLDVLRTAAQDRDKAVQDAAVRALSGWPTTAVLDDLFAIAKGSANQTHRVLALRNYVRLLALPSDRPAGETVAKYREAMALAPRTEEKRAVLAALANVHHPGALELAVPYLDNPDLQAEALAASLKVAEAICGAYPEEAGAAATKIAALAKDDETKQKAQAVLKTIEQLKGFITAWQVSPPYTQENKGGSELFDVVFPPEAGAADVAWQVMPVNLVPEKPWMMALDAFLGGENRVAYLRTTLVSPKAQQARLEMGSDDGLKVWLNGQVVSANSAARGCNPGDDKVDVQLKQGENPLLLKVTQGGGQWAAAVRLVAPDGGLLEGVKATLE
;
A
#
# COMPACT_ATOMS: atom_id res chain seq x y z
N HIS A 1 42.37 35.78 25.42
CA HIS A 1 41.24 35.41 26.30
C HIS A 1 40.56 36.67 26.82
N GLY A 2 41.28 37.58 27.49
CA GLY A 2 40.74 38.89 27.92
C GLY A 2 40.13 39.75 26.80
N ALA A 3 40.78 39.84 25.63
CA ALA A 3 40.25 40.61 24.50
C ALA A 3 38.95 40.02 23.89
N LEU A 4 38.76 38.70 23.95
CA LEU A 4 37.56 38.04 23.42
C LEU A 4 36.37 38.20 24.38
N VAL A 5 36.62 38.09 25.69
CA VAL A 5 35.64 38.35 26.74
C VAL A 5 35.26 39.83 26.78
N ALA A 6 36.24 40.73 26.58
CA ALA A 6 35.99 42.16 26.44
C ALA A 6 35.18 42.49 25.16
N ALA A 7 35.48 41.85 24.03
CA ALA A 7 34.72 42.03 22.79
C ALA A 7 33.26 41.59 22.91
N VAL A 8 33.03 40.41 23.51
CA VAL A 8 31.68 39.88 23.77
C VAL A 8 30.95 40.73 24.83
N GLY A 9 31.67 41.21 25.84
CA GLY A 9 31.14 42.08 26.90
C GLY A 9 30.83 43.52 26.46
N GLN A 10 31.66 44.13 25.61
CA GLN A 10 31.43 45.48 25.07
C GLN A 10 30.39 45.49 23.96
N ALA A 11 30.30 44.42 23.14
CA ALA A 11 29.19 44.26 22.20
C ALA A 11 27.83 44.17 22.91
N ALA A 12 27.80 43.79 24.19
CA ALA A 12 26.59 43.83 25.02
C ALA A 12 26.24 45.25 25.53
N GLN A 13 27.17 46.22 25.46
CA GLN A 13 27.02 47.57 26.02
C GLN A 13 26.86 48.69 24.97
N GLU A 14 27.41 48.54 23.75
CA GLU A 14 27.28 49.52 22.65
C GLU A 14 26.77 48.88 21.33
N PRO A 15 25.45 48.90 21.06
CA PRO A 15 24.79 47.84 20.31
C PRO A 15 24.88 47.85 18.78
N HIS A 16 25.26 48.96 18.11
CA HIS A 16 25.21 49.04 16.63
C HIS A 16 26.56 49.24 15.93
N LEU A 17 27.61 49.62 16.67
CA LEU A 17 28.90 50.03 16.10
C LEU A 17 30.08 49.18 16.57
N ALA A 18 29.94 48.44 17.67
CA ALA A 18 31.02 47.67 18.28
C ALA A 18 31.21 46.28 17.63
N GLY A 19 30.13 45.53 17.38
CA GLY A 19 30.21 44.14 16.87
C GLY A 19 30.94 44.03 15.53
N GLY A 20 30.56 44.86 14.55
CA GLY A 20 31.22 44.91 13.24
C GLY A 20 32.62 45.53 13.23
N ARG A 21 33.03 46.22 14.30
CA ARG A 21 34.43 46.68 14.50
C ARG A 21 35.30 45.53 15.02
N HIS A 22 34.83 44.77 16.00
CA HIS A 22 35.57 43.64 16.58
C HIS A 22 35.86 42.51 15.58
N LEU A 23 34.97 42.30 14.60
CA LEU A 23 35.23 41.39 13.48
C LEU A 23 36.42 41.82 12.60
N ARG A 24 36.70 43.13 12.47
CA ARG A 24 37.81 43.66 11.65
C ARG A 24 39.16 43.55 12.33
N GLU A 25 39.19 43.41 13.65
CA GLU A 25 40.40 43.51 14.48
C GLU A 25 41.00 42.15 14.88
N LEU A 26 40.32 41.03 14.56
CA LEU A 26 40.78 39.68 14.91
C LEU A 26 41.61 39.05 13.76
N PRO A 27 42.91 38.75 13.94
CA PRO A 27 43.74 38.09 12.91
C PRO A 27 43.44 36.59 12.75
N GLY A 28 43.62 36.02 11.55
CA GLY A 28 43.18 34.65 11.17
C GLY A 28 44.02 33.46 11.69
N ASN A 29 44.58 33.52 12.90
CA ASN A 29 45.30 32.39 13.50
C ASN A 29 44.36 31.41 14.25
N GLY A 30 44.80 30.18 14.54
CA GLY A 30 43.94 29.07 14.99
C GLY A 30 43.12 29.31 16.27
N ARG A 31 43.57 30.17 17.19
CA ARG A 31 42.80 30.56 18.40
C ARG A 31 41.83 31.71 18.14
N CYS A 32 42.11 32.58 17.16
CA CYS A 32 41.21 33.65 16.73
C CYS A 32 40.10 33.17 15.79
N ARG A 33 40.32 32.09 15.00
CA ARG A 33 39.31 31.44 14.16
C ARG A 33 38.04 31.05 14.94
N LEU A 34 38.20 30.35 16.07
CA LEU A 34 37.08 29.94 16.91
C LEU A 34 36.34 31.16 17.51
N GLY A 35 37.08 32.23 17.80
CA GLY A 35 36.51 33.50 18.26
C GLY A 35 35.65 34.19 17.20
N GLN A 36 36.12 34.24 15.95
CA GLN A 36 35.38 34.80 14.83
C GLN A 36 34.10 33.99 14.53
N VAL A 37 34.19 32.66 14.50
CA VAL A 37 33.02 31.79 14.31
C VAL A 37 31.95 32.04 15.38
N ARG A 38 32.34 32.04 16.66
CA ARG A 38 31.40 32.30 17.77
C ARG A 38 30.79 33.70 17.71
N LEU A 39 31.58 34.70 17.32
CA LEU A 39 31.10 36.07 17.18
C LEU A 39 30.08 36.20 16.04
N LEU A 40 30.33 35.55 14.89
CA LEU A 40 29.39 35.51 13.77
C LEU A 40 28.06 34.87 14.18
N SER A 41 28.10 33.74 14.89
CA SER A 41 26.88 33.11 15.44
C SER A 41 26.15 34.04 16.41
N ALA A 42 26.86 34.69 17.33
CA ALA A 42 26.26 35.60 18.31
C ALA A 42 25.60 36.83 17.65
N LEU A 43 26.21 37.39 16.59
CA LEU A 43 25.63 38.50 15.83
C LEU A 43 24.37 38.07 15.09
N ALA A 44 24.38 36.87 14.49
CA ALA A 44 23.23 36.29 13.82
C ALA A 44 22.08 36.01 14.78
N ASP A 45 22.35 35.43 15.95
CA ASP A 45 21.35 35.15 16.98
C ASP A 45 20.71 36.43 17.54
N ARG A 46 21.45 37.55 17.51
CA ARG A 46 20.95 38.87 17.91
C ARG A 46 20.19 39.60 16.81
N GLY A 47 20.26 39.16 15.56
CA GLY A 47 19.67 39.89 14.42
C GLY A 47 20.36 41.23 14.13
N ASP A 48 21.65 41.38 14.42
CA ASP A 48 22.40 42.64 14.25
C ASP A 48 22.67 42.95 12.76
N LYS A 49 21.68 43.55 12.08
CA LYS A 49 21.79 43.96 10.67
C LYS A 49 22.90 44.98 10.42
N GLY A 50 23.32 45.75 11.43
CA GLY A 50 24.44 46.69 11.31
C GLY A 50 25.78 45.99 11.05
N ALA A 51 25.87 44.69 11.32
CA ALA A 51 27.06 43.88 11.07
C ALA A 51 27.16 43.34 9.63
N MET A 52 26.19 43.59 8.75
CA MET A 52 26.12 43.01 7.39
C MET A 52 27.44 43.11 6.62
N ASP A 53 28.00 44.31 6.51
CA ASP A 53 29.25 44.56 5.76
C ASP A 53 30.45 43.80 6.35
N ALA A 54 30.45 43.59 7.67
CA ALA A 54 31.48 42.81 8.33
C ALA A 54 31.31 41.31 8.02
N VAL A 55 30.07 40.80 8.09
CA VAL A 55 29.75 39.40 7.76
C VAL A 55 30.07 39.09 6.29
N VAL A 56 29.65 39.94 5.35
CA VAL A 56 29.96 39.78 3.91
C VAL A 56 31.47 39.79 3.65
N ARG A 57 32.24 40.61 4.37
CA ARG A 57 33.71 40.56 4.27
C ARG A 57 34.28 39.23 4.78
N CYS A 58 33.73 38.68 5.86
CA CYS A 58 34.13 37.36 6.37
C CYS A 58 33.82 36.24 5.37
N VAL A 59 32.69 36.30 4.66
CA VAL A 59 32.40 35.37 3.55
C VAL A 59 33.50 35.44 2.46
N LYS A 60 33.92 36.65 2.07
CA LYS A 60 34.87 36.82 0.95
C LYS A 60 36.35 36.60 1.30
N ARG A 61 36.75 36.83 2.56
CA ARG A 61 38.17 36.87 2.95
C ARG A 61 38.53 35.94 4.12
N GLY A 62 37.55 35.32 4.76
CA GLY A 62 37.78 34.39 5.85
C GLY A 62 38.47 33.12 5.39
N ASP A 63 39.01 32.36 6.33
CA ASP A 63 39.31 30.95 6.08
C ASP A 63 38.01 30.13 6.02
N GLU A 64 38.07 28.89 5.53
CA GLU A 64 36.88 28.09 5.24
C GLU A 64 35.88 27.98 6.41
N ALA A 65 36.38 27.84 7.64
CA ALA A 65 35.51 27.76 8.82
C ALA A 65 34.81 29.09 9.11
N VAL A 66 35.52 30.20 8.92
CA VAL A 66 34.99 31.56 9.08
C VAL A 66 34.03 31.91 7.94
N GLN A 67 34.32 31.50 6.70
CA GLN A 67 33.43 31.67 5.56
C GLN A 67 32.13 30.90 5.75
N ALA A 68 32.20 29.63 6.16
CA ALA A 68 31.01 28.82 6.46
C ALA A 68 30.14 29.46 7.55
N ALA A 69 30.75 29.86 8.68
CA ALA A 69 30.03 30.53 9.76
C ALA A 69 29.44 31.89 9.34
N ALA A 70 30.12 32.62 8.45
CA ALA A 70 29.62 33.88 7.93
C ALA A 70 28.45 33.67 6.96
N LEU A 71 28.52 32.64 6.10
CA LEU A 71 27.41 32.23 5.25
C LEU A 71 26.19 31.84 6.09
N GLU A 72 26.38 31.03 7.14
CA GLU A 72 25.31 30.66 8.09
C GLU A 72 24.71 31.89 8.80
N ALA A 73 25.56 32.85 9.19
CA ALA A 73 25.08 34.11 9.80
C ALA A 73 24.20 34.92 8.83
N LEU A 74 24.49 34.90 7.53
CA LEU A 74 23.65 35.56 6.52
C LEU A 74 22.23 34.98 6.46
N ALA A 75 21.96 33.75 6.90
CA ALA A 75 20.60 33.21 6.98
C ALA A 75 19.64 34.09 7.81
N LYS A 76 20.16 34.69 8.89
CA LYS A 76 19.38 35.52 9.83
C LYS A 76 19.55 37.01 9.57
N LEU A 77 20.74 37.41 9.10
CA LEU A 77 21.09 38.81 8.95
C LEU A 77 20.83 39.33 7.54
N GLY A 78 20.99 38.47 6.53
CA GLY A 78 20.96 38.81 5.11
C GLY A 78 19.63 39.38 4.63
N ASP A 79 19.69 40.09 3.51
CA ASP A 79 18.56 40.63 2.77
C ASP A 79 18.67 40.29 1.27
N ALA A 80 17.78 40.84 0.44
CA ALA A 80 17.79 40.62 -1.00
C ALA A 80 19.15 40.90 -1.67
N SER A 81 19.95 41.84 -1.15
CA SER A 81 21.27 42.14 -1.70
C SER A 81 22.29 41.02 -1.49
N THR A 82 22.04 40.11 -0.54
CA THR A 82 22.94 38.99 -0.24
C THR A 82 22.64 37.74 -1.08
N VAL A 83 21.50 37.69 -1.76
CA VAL A 83 21.09 36.54 -2.60
C VAL A 83 22.14 36.18 -3.65
N PRO A 84 22.69 37.11 -4.47
CA PRO A 84 23.69 36.76 -5.47
C PRO A 84 24.96 36.15 -4.86
N LEU A 85 25.41 36.66 -3.71
CA LEU A 85 26.58 36.14 -3.00
C LEU A 85 26.34 34.73 -2.48
N LEU A 86 25.17 34.49 -1.86
CA LEU A 86 24.81 33.16 -1.40
C LEU A 86 24.64 32.18 -2.57
N ALA A 87 24.10 32.62 -3.70
CA ALA A 87 23.92 31.81 -4.89
C ALA A 87 25.27 31.41 -5.52
N GLU A 88 26.25 32.31 -5.55
CA GLU A 88 27.63 32.02 -5.97
C GLU A 88 28.29 30.98 -5.05
N TYR A 89 28.18 31.13 -3.73
CA TYR A 89 28.77 30.16 -2.80
C TYR A 89 28.02 28.82 -2.77
N ALA A 90 26.78 28.76 -3.26
CA ALA A 90 26.06 27.50 -3.43
C ALA A 90 26.66 26.62 -4.53
N THR A 91 27.45 27.17 -5.46
CA THR A 91 28.16 26.40 -6.49
C THR A 91 29.60 26.04 -6.10
N ALA A 92 30.03 26.38 -4.88
CA ALA A 92 31.41 26.15 -4.44
C ALA A 92 31.80 24.66 -4.37
N ASP A 93 33.00 24.32 -4.85
CA ASP A 93 33.58 22.95 -4.77
C ASP A 93 33.67 22.42 -3.32
N LYS A 94 33.87 23.36 -2.37
CA LYS A 94 33.94 23.04 -0.95
C LYS A 94 32.55 22.78 -0.40
N ARG A 95 32.28 21.50 -0.11
CA ARG A 95 30.99 21.03 0.43
C ARG A 95 30.52 21.76 1.69
N SER A 96 31.46 22.21 2.54
CA SER A 96 31.17 23.01 3.74
C SER A 96 30.53 24.36 3.38
N LEU A 97 31.15 25.09 2.45
CA LEU A 97 30.70 26.39 1.97
C LEU A 97 29.40 26.28 1.18
N GLN A 98 29.33 25.32 0.25
CA GLN A 98 28.12 25.05 -0.53
C GLN A 98 26.92 24.76 0.38
N ARG A 99 27.08 23.88 1.38
CA ARG A 99 26.02 23.55 2.32
C ARG A 99 25.56 24.77 3.12
N ALA A 100 26.50 25.56 3.64
CA ALA A 100 26.19 26.76 4.41
C ALA A 100 25.43 27.79 3.56
N ALA A 101 25.88 28.02 2.33
CA ALA A 101 25.23 28.94 1.39
C ALA A 101 23.81 28.48 1.01
N ARG A 102 23.63 27.20 0.65
CA ARG A 102 22.32 26.61 0.36
C ARG A 102 21.37 26.73 1.54
N GLY A 103 21.81 26.31 2.73
CA GLY A 103 21.00 26.41 3.95
C GLY A 103 20.55 27.84 4.21
N SER A 104 21.45 28.81 4.05
CA SER A 104 21.11 30.23 4.19
C SER A 104 20.12 30.71 3.15
N LEU A 105 20.27 30.33 1.86
CA LEU A 105 19.29 30.66 0.82
C LEU A 105 17.90 30.13 1.15
N TYR A 106 17.79 28.91 1.69
CA TYR A 106 16.50 28.29 1.97
C TYR A 106 15.78 28.94 3.14
N THR A 107 16.53 29.42 4.14
CA THR A 107 15.94 30.01 5.34
C THR A 107 15.88 31.54 5.33
N LEU A 108 16.50 32.21 4.35
CA LEU A 108 16.58 33.68 4.29
C LEU A 108 15.18 34.32 4.29
N ARG A 109 14.95 35.29 5.18
CA ARG A 109 13.67 36.01 5.32
C ARG A 109 13.86 37.51 5.12
N GLY A 110 12.91 38.15 4.45
CA GLY A 110 13.00 39.56 4.08
C GLY A 110 12.18 39.88 2.82
N GLU A 111 11.92 41.17 2.63
CA GLU A 111 11.24 41.69 1.45
C GLU A 111 12.10 41.50 0.19
N ASP A 112 11.46 41.32 -0.97
CA ASP A 112 12.10 41.16 -2.29
C ASP A 112 13.08 39.98 -2.47
N ILE A 113 13.31 39.13 -1.47
CA ILE A 113 14.21 37.98 -1.59
C ILE A 113 13.73 37.02 -2.68
N ASP A 114 12.46 36.61 -2.61
CA ASP A 114 11.88 35.67 -3.56
C ASP A 114 11.90 36.25 -4.98
N ARG A 115 11.56 37.53 -5.12
CA ARG A 115 11.68 38.26 -6.40
C ARG A 115 13.11 38.28 -6.93
N THR A 116 14.10 38.47 -6.05
CA THR A 116 15.52 38.49 -6.41
C THR A 116 16.01 37.11 -6.84
N ILE A 117 15.59 36.05 -6.12
CA ILE A 117 15.83 34.66 -6.49
C ILE A 117 15.25 34.37 -7.87
N LEU A 118 13.97 34.69 -8.11
CA LEU A 118 13.31 34.46 -9.40
C LEU A 118 13.97 35.20 -10.55
N LYS A 119 14.42 36.44 -10.32
CA LYS A 119 15.21 37.19 -11.32
C LYS A 119 16.52 36.47 -11.65
N ALA A 120 17.23 36.01 -10.63
CA ALA A 120 18.51 35.30 -10.81
C ALA A 120 18.33 33.88 -11.40
N VAL A 121 17.17 33.23 -11.20
CA VAL A 121 16.80 31.99 -11.92
C VAL A 121 16.69 32.24 -13.42
N ARG A 122 16.23 33.41 -13.87
CA ARG A 122 16.15 33.75 -15.31
C ARG A 122 17.48 34.17 -15.89
N GLU A 123 18.19 35.06 -15.20
CA GLU A 123 19.31 35.83 -15.77
C GLU A 123 20.70 35.37 -15.28
N GLY A 124 20.76 34.46 -14.31
CA GLY A 124 22.02 34.05 -13.67
C GLY A 124 22.92 33.17 -14.54
N ALA A 125 24.14 32.93 -14.05
CA ALA A 125 25.03 31.92 -14.63
C ALA A 125 24.42 30.51 -14.49
N LYS A 126 24.77 29.60 -15.42
CA LYS A 126 24.12 28.28 -15.52
C LYS A 126 24.19 27.47 -14.21
N ASP A 127 25.36 27.37 -13.61
CA ASP A 127 25.58 26.69 -12.32
C ASP A 127 24.75 27.32 -11.19
N VAL A 128 24.72 28.65 -11.14
CA VAL A 128 23.95 29.40 -10.14
C VAL A 128 22.43 29.21 -10.32
N ARG A 129 21.94 29.18 -11.56
CA ARG A 129 20.52 28.99 -11.86
C ARG A 129 20.00 27.66 -11.33
N ALA A 130 20.77 26.57 -11.48
CA ALA A 130 20.37 25.26 -10.97
C ALA A 130 20.19 25.27 -9.44
N GLU A 131 21.11 25.91 -8.72
CA GLU A 131 21.03 26.09 -7.25
C GLU A 131 19.82 26.90 -6.83
N LEU A 132 19.52 27.97 -7.56
CA LEU A 132 18.39 28.82 -7.26
C LEU A 132 17.04 28.16 -7.59
N ILE A 133 16.97 27.34 -8.65
CA ILE A 133 15.79 26.51 -8.92
C ILE A 133 15.54 25.57 -7.74
N ALA A 134 16.57 24.88 -7.24
CA ALA A 134 16.44 24.04 -6.05
C ALA A 134 15.97 24.86 -4.83
N ALA A 135 16.48 26.09 -4.65
CA ALA A 135 16.04 26.97 -3.58
C ALA A 135 14.55 27.34 -3.66
N THR A 136 13.95 27.44 -4.85
CA THR A 136 12.51 27.72 -4.97
C THR A 136 11.64 26.63 -4.33
N VAL A 137 12.08 25.37 -4.43
CA VAL A 137 11.38 24.21 -3.85
C VAL A 137 11.50 24.21 -2.34
N GLU A 138 12.72 24.32 -1.82
CA GLU A 138 13.01 24.31 -0.37
C GLU A 138 12.33 25.48 0.36
N ARG A 139 12.13 26.60 -0.34
CA ARG A 139 11.41 27.77 0.16
C ARG A 139 9.89 27.69 -0.04
N ASN A 140 9.40 26.66 -0.74
CA ASN A 140 8.00 26.48 -1.13
C ASN A 140 7.41 27.69 -1.89
N MET A 141 8.15 28.20 -2.88
CA MET A 141 7.78 29.38 -3.66
C MET A 141 6.78 29.01 -4.78
N MET A 142 5.49 28.94 -4.48
CA MET A 142 4.45 28.62 -5.48
C MET A 142 4.42 29.65 -6.63
N ASP A 143 4.72 30.93 -6.35
CA ASP A 143 4.82 31.99 -7.37
C ASP A 143 6.01 31.80 -8.33
N ALA A 144 6.89 30.81 -8.09
CA ALA A 144 7.98 30.46 -8.99
C ALA A 144 7.52 29.71 -10.24
N VAL A 145 6.32 29.10 -10.21
CA VAL A 145 5.84 28.20 -11.27
C VAL A 145 5.93 28.81 -12.69
N PRO A 146 5.51 30.06 -12.95
CA PRO A 146 5.65 30.65 -14.29
C PRO A 146 7.11 30.73 -14.77
N VAL A 147 8.03 31.11 -13.86
CA VAL A 147 9.48 31.19 -14.16
C VAL A 147 10.06 29.80 -14.44
N LEU A 148 9.62 28.81 -13.67
CA LEU A 148 10.06 27.43 -13.84
C LEU A 148 9.54 26.83 -15.16
N LEU A 149 8.33 27.19 -15.61
CA LEU A 149 7.81 26.78 -16.92
C LEU A 149 8.62 27.39 -18.09
N GLU A 150 9.10 28.63 -17.95
CA GLU A 150 10.05 29.21 -18.90
C GLU A 150 11.35 28.39 -18.92
N CYS A 151 11.92 28.11 -17.73
CA CYS A 151 13.17 27.35 -17.58
C CYS A 151 13.04 25.88 -18.01
N ALA A 152 11.85 25.29 -17.96
CA ALA A 152 11.59 23.94 -18.42
C ALA A 152 11.90 23.78 -19.92
N ASN A 153 11.85 24.86 -20.70
CA ASN A 153 12.16 24.89 -22.13
C ASN A 153 13.58 25.42 -22.43
N ASP A 154 14.45 25.52 -21.41
CA ASP A 154 15.80 26.02 -21.58
C ASP A 154 16.64 25.10 -22.47
N SER A 155 17.50 25.70 -23.31
CA SER A 155 18.47 25.00 -24.15
C SER A 155 19.49 24.18 -23.34
N ALA A 156 19.78 24.58 -22.10
CA ALA A 156 20.64 23.86 -21.19
C ALA A 156 19.86 22.74 -20.47
N GLU A 157 20.15 21.49 -20.84
CA GLU A 157 19.47 20.30 -20.31
C GLU A 157 19.43 20.25 -18.78
N GLU A 158 20.52 20.64 -18.12
CA GLU A 158 20.62 20.68 -16.65
C GLU A 158 19.60 21.64 -16.01
N ILE A 159 19.35 22.78 -16.64
CA ILE A 159 18.38 23.76 -16.17
C ILE A 159 16.96 23.27 -16.42
N SER A 160 16.70 22.78 -17.63
CA SER A 160 15.41 22.20 -17.99
C SER A 160 15.02 21.06 -17.03
N ALA A 161 15.98 20.17 -16.74
CA ALA A 161 15.81 19.07 -15.79
C ALA A 161 15.51 19.55 -14.37
N ALA A 162 16.28 20.53 -13.87
CA ALA A 162 16.06 21.10 -12.55
C ALA A 162 14.67 21.76 -12.46
N ALA A 163 14.27 22.52 -13.48
CA ALA A 163 12.99 23.21 -13.53
C ALA A 163 11.81 22.24 -13.58
N LEU A 164 11.86 21.20 -14.41
CA LEU A 164 10.81 20.17 -14.50
C LEU A 164 10.68 19.38 -13.19
N LYS A 165 11.79 19.10 -12.50
CA LYS A 165 11.75 18.51 -11.16
C LYS A 165 11.10 19.45 -10.15
N ALA A 166 11.47 20.73 -10.15
CA ALA A 166 10.87 21.72 -9.25
C ALA A 166 9.36 21.89 -9.50
N LEU A 167 8.93 21.87 -10.76
CA LEU A 167 7.51 21.92 -11.15
C LEU A 167 6.72 20.70 -10.67
N ALA A 168 7.31 19.51 -10.63
CA ALA A 168 6.66 18.33 -10.06
C ALA A 168 6.34 18.49 -8.56
N GLU A 169 7.12 19.31 -7.86
CA GLU A 169 6.99 19.56 -6.42
C GLU A 169 6.05 20.74 -6.13
N LEU A 170 6.23 21.87 -6.81
CA LEU A 170 5.53 23.14 -6.59
C LEU A 170 4.26 23.32 -7.43
N GLY A 171 4.19 22.70 -8.62
CA GLY A 171 3.08 22.90 -9.56
C GLY A 171 1.77 22.30 -9.05
N GLY A 172 0.66 22.90 -9.49
CA GLY A 172 -0.71 22.48 -9.19
C GLY A 172 -1.49 22.02 -10.43
N PRO A 173 -2.75 21.58 -10.24
CA PRO A 173 -3.60 21.12 -11.34
C PRO A 173 -3.78 22.13 -12.48
N ASP A 174 -3.77 23.43 -12.16
CA ASP A 174 -3.92 24.51 -13.13
C ASP A 174 -2.73 24.62 -14.10
N ASP A 175 -1.56 24.08 -13.71
CA ASP A 175 -0.34 24.08 -14.52
C ASP A 175 -0.26 22.89 -15.50
N MET A 176 -1.20 21.94 -15.38
CA MET A 176 -1.24 20.72 -16.18
C MET A 176 -1.15 20.99 -17.70
N PRO A 177 -1.93 21.93 -18.29
CA PRO A 177 -1.86 22.18 -19.72
C PRO A 177 -0.48 22.66 -20.18
N ALA A 178 0.20 23.48 -19.36
CA ALA A 178 1.52 24.02 -19.69
C ALA A 178 2.61 22.94 -19.62
N LEU A 179 2.54 22.02 -18.65
CA LEU A 179 3.47 20.89 -18.53
C LEU A 179 3.27 19.84 -19.62
N VAL A 180 2.02 19.61 -20.03
CA VAL A 180 1.72 18.78 -21.20
C VAL A 180 2.31 19.42 -22.46
N ALA A 181 2.20 20.74 -22.62
CA ALA A 181 2.84 21.46 -23.72
C ALA A 181 4.39 21.32 -23.70
N CYS A 182 5.01 21.34 -22.51
CA CYS A 182 6.45 21.08 -22.38
C CYS A 182 6.83 19.65 -22.82
N THR A 183 5.97 18.66 -22.55
CA THR A 183 6.18 17.27 -23.01
C THR A 183 6.10 17.18 -24.53
N VAL A 184 5.11 17.84 -25.14
CA VAL A 184 4.93 17.87 -26.60
C VAL A 184 6.08 18.62 -27.29
N GLY A 185 6.51 19.75 -26.73
CA GLY A 185 7.54 20.62 -27.28
C GLY A 185 8.98 20.25 -26.94
N ALA A 186 9.21 19.23 -26.10
CA ALA A 186 10.55 18.87 -25.64
C ALA A 186 11.51 18.54 -26.81
N ALA A 187 12.71 19.10 -26.73
CA ALA A 187 13.75 19.03 -27.77
C ALA A 187 14.37 17.64 -27.92
N ASN A 188 14.37 16.85 -26.84
CA ASN A 188 14.91 15.50 -26.82
C ASN A 188 14.10 14.58 -25.87
N ASP A 189 14.41 13.29 -25.88
CA ASP A 189 13.67 12.29 -25.12
C ASP A 189 13.91 12.36 -23.61
N ALA A 190 15.07 12.84 -23.17
CA ALA A 190 15.37 13.01 -21.74
C ALA A 190 14.49 14.10 -21.11
N GLN A 191 14.42 15.27 -21.76
CA GLN A 191 13.54 16.37 -21.38
C GLN A 191 12.07 15.94 -21.41
N ARG A 192 11.66 15.21 -22.45
CA ARG A 192 10.29 14.69 -22.59
C ARG A 192 9.91 13.76 -21.44
N ALA A 193 10.81 12.86 -21.05
CA ALA A 193 10.60 11.94 -19.94
C ALA A 193 10.52 12.68 -18.59
N GLN A 194 11.30 13.74 -18.40
CA GLN A 194 11.22 14.56 -17.19
C GLN A 194 9.92 15.37 -17.13
N ALA A 195 9.47 15.93 -18.26
CA ALA A 195 8.20 16.64 -18.34
C ALA A 195 7.01 15.72 -18.08
N ALA A 196 7.03 14.51 -18.66
CA ALA A 196 6.04 13.48 -18.38
C ALA A 196 5.96 13.12 -16.89
N LYS A 197 7.10 12.99 -16.20
CA LYS A 197 7.14 12.74 -14.75
C LYS A 197 6.51 13.88 -13.94
N ALA A 198 6.74 15.13 -14.34
CA ALA A 198 6.12 16.28 -13.68
C ALA A 198 4.59 16.28 -13.85
N VAL A 199 4.10 15.98 -15.06
CA VAL A 199 2.67 15.80 -15.36
C VAL A 199 2.04 14.72 -14.47
N VAL A 200 2.66 13.54 -14.39
CA VAL A 200 2.17 12.43 -13.55
C VAL A 200 2.19 12.80 -12.07
N ALA A 201 3.24 13.46 -11.58
CA ALA A 201 3.35 13.85 -10.17
C ALA A 201 2.21 14.80 -9.76
N ILE A 202 1.89 15.79 -10.60
CA ILE A 202 0.78 16.71 -10.35
C ILE A 202 -0.57 15.99 -10.47
N GLY A 203 -0.74 15.16 -11.50
CA GLY A 203 -2.00 14.46 -11.73
C GLY A 203 -2.36 13.50 -10.59
N ARG A 204 -1.38 12.82 -10.01
CA ARG A 204 -1.60 11.94 -8.83
C ARG A 204 -1.86 12.71 -7.53
N LYS A 205 -1.40 13.96 -7.41
CA LYS A 205 -1.70 14.84 -6.26
C LYS A 205 -3.14 15.35 -6.33
N ALA A 206 -3.71 15.51 -7.52
CA ALA A 206 -5.11 15.87 -7.69
C ALA A 206 -5.99 14.71 -7.19
N ALA A 207 -6.83 14.97 -6.18
CA ALA A 207 -7.57 13.93 -5.45
C ALA A 207 -8.59 13.14 -6.30
N ALA A 208 -8.87 13.54 -7.54
CA ALA A 208 -9.77 12.86 -8.46
C ALA A 208 -8.98 12.11 -9.52
N ALA A 209 -9.09 10.77 -9.54
CA ALA A 209 -8.57 9.95 -10.63
C ALA A 209 -9.27 10.28 -11.97
N GLU A 210 -10.56 10.60 -11.91
CA GLU A 210 -11.40 10.94 -13.06
C GLU A 210 -11.18 12.39 -13.52
N GLY A 211 -10.84 12.57 -14.79
CA GLY A 211 -10.56 13.88 -15.41
C GLY A 211 -9.11 14.33 -15.32
N SER A 212 -8.27 13.61 -14.54
CA SER A 212 -6.84 13.91 -14.37
C SER A 212 -6.05 13.81 -15.69
N ALA A 213 -6.51 13.02 -16.66
CA ALA A 213 -5.86 12.86 -17.96
C ALA A 213 -6.42 13.77 -19.06
N SER A 214 -7.44 14.60 -18.79
CA SER A 214 -8.15 15.39 -19.82
C SER A 214 -7.21 16.23 -20.71
N ALA A 215 -6.27 16.97 -20.11
CA ALA A 215 -5.28 17.76 -20.85
C ALA A 215 -4.33 16.88 -21.69
N VAL A 216 -3.96 15.71 -21.18
CA VAL A 216 -3.08 14.74 -21.86
C VAL A 216 -3.79 14.12 -23.06
N LEU A 217 -5.06 13.77 -22.91
CA LEU A 217 -5.90 13.20 -23.98
C LEU A 217 -6.10 14.22 -25.11
N ALA A 218 -6.40 15.48 -24.78
CA ALA A 218 -6.53 16.56 -25.76
C ALA A 218 -5.21 16.81 -26.53
N ALA A 219 -4.06 16.68 -25.87
CA ALA A 219 -2.76 16.79 -26.52
C ALA A 219 -2.45 15.57 -27.42
N LEU A 220 -2.90 14.37 -27.03
CA LEU A 220 -2.66 13.14 -27.77
C LEU A 220 -3.34 13.16 -29.16
N GLU A 221 -4.53 13.75 -29.27
CA GLU A 221 -5.24 13.92 -30.55
C GLU A 221 -4.42 14.70 -31.59
N LYS A 222 -3.57 15.62 -31.11
CA LYS A 222 -2.76 16.53 -31.94
C LYS A 222 -1.27 16.18 -31.90
N ALA A 223 -0.92 15.02 -31.32
CA ALA A 223 0.47 14.69 -31.02
C ALA A 223 1.32 14.57 -32.29
N PRO A 224 2.44 15.33 -32.39
CA PRO A 224 3.34 15.24 -33.52
C PRO A 224 4.30 14.05 -33.37
N GLY A 225 4.19 13.09 -34.29
CA GLY A 225 5.14 11.99 -34.40
C GLY A 225 5.05 10.93 -33.29
N THR A 226 5.75 9.83 -33.52
CA THR A 226 5.71 8.64 -32.65
C THR A 226 6.27 8.89 -31.24
N PRO A 227 7.42 9.57 -31.02
CA PRO A 227 7.98 9.74 -29.67
C PRO A 227 7.05 10.50 -28.71
N VAL A 228 6.39 11.56 -29.19
CA VAL A 228 5.46 12.35 -28.39
C VAL A 228 4.21 11.54 -28.07
N ARG A 229 3.64 10.84 -29.06
CA ARG A 229 2.48 9.97 -28.86
C ARG A 229 2.77 8.88 -27.82
N CYS A 230 3.93 8.23 -27.88
CA CYS A 230 4.35 7.23 -26.89
C CYS A 230 4.48 7.80 -25.48
N ALA A 231 5.06 9.00 -25.33
CA ALA A 231 5.20 9.65 -24.03
C ALA A 231 3.84 9.99 -23.41
N LEU A 232 2.92 10.55 -24.19
CA LEU A 232 1.56 10.88 -23.73
C LEU A 232 0.77 9.63 -23.35
N LEU A 233 0.88 8.52 -24.11
CA LEU A 233 0.27 7.23 -23.73
C LEU A 233 0.82 6.71 -22.38
N GLY A 234 2.13 6.85 -22.15
CA GLY A 234 2.75 6.51 -20.87
C GLY A 234 2.15 7.30 -19.70
N ILE A 235 1.97 8.61 -19.88
CA ILE A 235 1.32 9.47 -18.88
C ILE A 235 -0.10 9.00 -18.59
N VAL A 236 -0.90 8.70 -19.63
CA VAL A 236 -2.28 8.20 -19.45
C VAL A 236 -2.31 6.93 -18.59
N GLY A 237 -1.41 5.97 -18.87
CA GLY A 237 -1.31 4.74 -18.08
C GLY A 237 -0.93 4.96 -16.62
N GLU A 238 -0.05 5.93 -16.36
CA GLU A 238 0.43 6.25 -15.01
C GLU A 238 -0.55 7.07 -14.17
N LEU A 239 -1.40 7.87 -14.82
CA LEU A 239 -2.49 8.60 -14.16
C LEU A 239 -3.64 7.66 -13.80
N GLY A 240 -3.92 6.65 -14.62
CA GLY A 240 -4.96 5.67 -14.35
C GLY A 240 -6.39 6.23 -14.45
N ASP A 241 -6.59 7.33 -15.17
CA ASP A 241 -7.90 7.93 -15.43
C ASP A 241 -8.71 7.05 -16.38
N PRO A 242 -9.86 6.47 -15.97
CA PRO A 242 -10.67 5.59 -16.80
C PRO A 242 -11.01 6.15 -18.19
N ASN A 243 -11.11 7.47 -18.35
CA ASN A 243 -11.37 8.11 -19.63
C ASN A 243 -10.26 7.88 -20.69
N GLY A 244 -9.05 7.50 -20.25
CA GLY A 244 -7.93 7.18 -21.13
C GLY A 244 -7.86 5.72 -21.57
N LEU A 245 -8.71 4.83 -21.04
CA LEU A 245 -8.60 3.39 -21.32
C LEU A 245 -8.84 3.05 -22.79
N ASP A 246 -9.87 3.61 -23.41
CA ASP A 246 -10.19 3.31 -24.82
C ASP A 246 -9.11 3.80 -25.78
N VAL A 247 -8.43 4.89 -25.42
CA VAL A 247 -7.27 5.39 -26.13
C VAL A 247 -6.10 4.39 -26.03
N LEU A 248 -5.81 3.86 -24.85
CA LEU A 248 -4.78 2.84 -24.67
C LEU A 248 -5.12 1.53 -25.40
N ARG A 249 -6.39 1.09 -25.35
CA ARG A 249 -6.87 -0.10 -26.09
C ARG A 249 -6.67 0.06 -27.59
N THR A 250 -7.02 1.22 -28.14
CA THR A 250 -6.82 1.53 -29.56
C THR A 250 -5.34 1.54 -29.91
N ALA A 251 -4.50 2.19 -29.09
CA ALA A 251 -3.06 2.27 -29.31
C ALA A 251 -2.35 0.91 -29.16
N ALA A 252 -2.87 -0.03 -28.36
CA ALA A 252 -2.35 -1.39 -28.24
C ALA A 252 -2.58 -2.25 -29.51
N GLN A 253 -3.41 -1.78 -30.43
CA GLN A 253 -3.64 -2.39 -31.75
C GLN A 253 -3.03 -1.56 -32.90
N ASP A 254 -2.20 -0.56 -32.59
CA ASP A 254 -1.59 0.32 -33.58
C ASP A 254 -0.58 -0.46 -34.46
N ARG A 255 -0.43 -0.02 -35.72
CA ARG A 255 0.51 -0.61 -36.68
C ARG A 255 1.95 -0.19 -36.37
N ASP A 256 2.14 0.98 -35.76
CA ASP A 256 3.44 1.42 -35.27
C ASP A 256 3.79 0.64 -34.00
N LYS A 257 4.86 -0.16 -34.08
CA LYS A 257 5.30 -1.03 -32.97
C LYS A 257 5.70 -0.23 -31.72
N ALA A 258 6.22 0.98 -31.86
CA ALA A 258 6.59 1.80 -30.71
C ALA A 258 5.34 2.33 -29.99
N VAL A 259 4.30 2.71 -30.74
CA VAL A 259 2.99 3.10 -30.17
C VAL A 259 2.35 1.90 -29.48
N GLN A 260 2.36 0.74 -30.13
CA GLN A 260 1.86 -0.51 -29.56
C GLN A 260 2.60 -0.87 -28.26
N ASP A 261 3.93 -0.83 -28.26
CA ASP A 261 4.77 -1.11 -27.09
C ASP A 261 4.47 -0.14 -25.94
N ALA A 262 4.30 1.15 -26.23
CA ALA A 262 3.97 2.17 -25.23
C ALA A 262 2.58 1.92 -24.61
N ALA A 263 1.58 1.60 -25.43
CA ALA A 263 0.23 1.32 -24.97
C ALA A 263 0.15 0.05 -24.11
N VAL A 264 0.82 -1.04 -24.52
CA VAL A 264 0.86 -2.28 -23.73
C VAL A 264 1.59 -2.06 -22.39
N ARG A 265 2.67 -1.27 -22.37
CA ARG A 265 3.33 -0.87 -21.11
C ARG A 265 2.42 -0.02 -20.23
N ALA A 266 1.69 0.93 -20.81
CA ALA A 266 0.74 1.78 -20.10
C ALA A 266 -0.41 0.96 -19.47
N LEU A 267 -1.02 0.04 -20.22
CA LEU A 267 -2.02 -0.91 -19.69
C LEU A 267 -1.44 -1.80 -18.60
N SER A 268 -0.21 -2.27 -18.77
CA SER A 268 0.46 -3.12 -17.79
C SER A 268 0.79 -2.37 -16.48
N GLY A 269 1.06 -1.07 -16.58
CA GLY A 269 1.30 -0.17 -15.45
C GLY A 269 0.03 0.37 -14.79
N TRP A 270 -1.16 0.02 -15.30
CA TRP A 270 -2.42 0.55 -14.79
C TRP A 270 -2.63 0.23 -13.31
N PRO A 271 -3.11 1.19 -12.49
CA PRO A 271 -3.16 1.02 -11.05
C PRO A 271 -4.30 0.12 -10.55
N THR A 272 -5.41 0.02 -11.29
CA THR A 272 -6.63 -0.69 -10.85
C THR A 272 -6.89 -1.97 -11.64
N THR A 273 -7.85 -2.77 -11.17
CA THR A 273 -8.29 -4.02 -11.81
C THR A 273 -9.09 -3.82 -13.11
N ALA A 274 -9.35 -2.57 -13.52
CA ALA A 274 -10.15 -2.23 -14.70
C ALA A 274 -9.60 -2.77 -16.02
N VAL A 275 -8.29 -3.09 -16.08
CA VAL A 275 -7.60 -3.61 -17.27
C VAL A 275 -7.39 -5.13 -17.24
N LEU A 276 -8.00 -5.86 -16.29
CA LEU A 276 -7.76 -7.30 -16.17
C LEU A 276 -8.06 -8.07 -17.46
N ASP A 277 -9.20 -7.78 -18.08
CA ASP A 277 -9.60 -8.45 -19.32
C ASP A 277 -8.72 -8.03 -20.50
N ASP A 278 -8.29 -6.75 -20.54
CA ASP A 278 -7.35 -6.23 -21.53
C ASP A 278 -5.99 -6.97 -21.43
N LEU A 279 -5.43 -7.08 -20.22
CA LEU A 279 -4.16 -7.78 -19.99
C LEU A 279 -4.25 -9.28 -20.29
N PHE A 280 -5.37 -9.91 -19.94
CA PHE A 280 -5.60 -11.31 -20.26
C PHE A 280 -5.65 -11.53 -21.79
N ALA A 281 -6.37 -10.68 -22.52
CA ALA A 281 -6.44 -10.74 -23.97
C ALA A 281 -5.06 -10.57 -24.62
N ILE A 282 -4.24 -9.63 -24.14
CA ILE A 282 -2.87 -9.41 -24.62
C ILE A 282 -1.98 -10.63 -24.30
N ALA A 283 -2.05 -11.16 -23.09
CA ALA A 283 -1.31 -12.35 -22.67
C ALA A 283 -1.59 -13.56 -23.55
N LYS A 284 -2.86 -13.75 -23.94
CA LYS A 284 -3.33 -14.86 -24.77
C LYS A 284 -3.03 -14.68 -26.25
N GLY A 285 -3.23 -13.47 -26.78
CA GLY A 285 -3.32 -13.23 -28.24
C GLY A 285 -2.18 -12.47 -28.88
N SER A 286 -1.32 -11.77 -28.12
CA SER A 286 -0.28 -10.93 -28.74
C SER A 286 0.75 -11.77 -29.49
N ALA A 287 1.10 -11.35 -30.71
CA ALA A 287 2.18 -11.95 -31.48
C ALA A 287 3.57 -11.68 -30.84
N ASN A 288 3.69 -10.62 -30.05
CA ASN A 288 4.93 -10.24 -29.38
C ASN A 288 5.07 -10.94 -28.03
N GLN A 289 6.12 -11.75 -27.88
CA GLN A 289 6.38 -12.48 -26.63
C GLN A 289 6.60 -11.57 -25.42
N THR A 290 7.24 -10.40 -25.61
CA THR A 290 7.45 -9.42 -24.54
C THR A 290 6.13 -8.87 -24.04
N HIS A 291 5.16 -8.60 -24.93
CA HIS A 291 3.81 -8.18 -24.54
C HIS A 291 3.09 -9.27 -23.77
N ARG A 292 3.15 -10.52 -24.25
CA ARG A 292 2.49 -11.64 -23.56
C ARG A 292 2.99 -11.79 -22.13
N VAL A 293 4.31 -11.78 -21.95
CA VAL A 293 4.97 -11.88 -20.64
C VAL A 293 4.62 -10.69 -19.75
N LEU A 294 4.72 -9.46 -20.26
CA LEU A 294 4.46 -8.24 -19.49
C LEU A 294 2.99 -8.18 -19.03
N ALA A 295 2.07 -8.50 -19.93
CA ALA A 295 0.65 -8.52 -19.63
C ALA A 295 0.28 -9.62 -18.63
N LEU A 296 0.83 -10.84 -18.79
CA LEU A 296 0.59 -11.93 -17.85
C LEU A 296 1.10 -11.61 -16.44
N ARG A 297 2.31 -11.05 -16.32
CA ARG A 297 2.86 -10.66 -15.02
C ARG A 297 1.97 -9.63 -14.32
N ASN A 298 1.47 -8.64 -15.05
CA ASN A 298 0.62 -7.61 -14.47
C ASN A 298 -0.82 -8.09 -14.24
N TYR A 299 -1.33 -9.01 -15.06
CA TYR A 299 -2.58 -9.70 -14.80
C TYR A 299 -2.54 -10.44 -13.45
N VAL A 300 -1.49 -11.24 -13.20
CA VAL A 300 -1.27 -11.93 -11.93
C VAL A 300 -1.14 -10.94 -10.75
N ARG A 301 -0.41 -9.83 -10.92
CA ARG A 301 -0.30 -8.76 -9.91
C ARG A 301 -1.68 -8.17 -9.55
N LEU A 302 -2.50 -7.86 -10.56
CA LEU A 302 -3.82 -7.25 -10.35
C LEU A 302 -4.83 -8.26 -9.79
N LEU A 303 -4.71 -9.55 -10.09
CA LEU A 303 -5.53 -10.59 -9.46
C LEU A 303 -5.30 -10.70 -7.96
N ALA A 304 -4.09 -10.38 -7.49
CA ALA A 304 -3.73 -10.41 -6.07
C ALA A 304 -4.20 -9.19 -5.27
N LEU A 305 -4.70 -8.14 -5.93
CA LEU A 305 -5.29 -6.99 -5.23
C LEU A 305 -6.63 -7.37 -4.57
N PRO A 306 -6.98 -6.75 -3.42
CA PRO A 306 -8.30 -6.93 -2.82
C PRO A 306 -9.41 -6.65 -3.83
N SER A 307 -10.42 -7.52 -3.87
CA SER A 307 -11.59 -7.38 -4.75
C SER A 307 -12.78 -8.16 -4.21
N ASP A 308 -13.98 -7.81 -4.64
CA ASP A 308 -15.22 -8.52 -4.32
C ASP A 308 -15.40 -9.82 -5.13
N ARG A 309 -14.40 -10.23 -5.93
CA ARG A 309 -14.47 -11.47 -6.71
C ARG A 309 -14.52 -12.68 -5.78
N PRO A 310 -15.44 -13.64 -6.02
CA PRO A 310 -15.42 -14.92 -5.30
C PRO A 310 -14.07 -15.63 -5.44
N ALA A 311 -13.66 -16.32 -4.38
CA ALA A 311 -12.38 -17.03 -4.36
C ALA A 311 -12.29 -18.09 -5.47
N GLY A 312 -13.38 -18.80 -5.76
CA GLY A 312 -13.45 -19.77 -6.86
C GLY A 312 -13.23 -19.15 -8.24
N GLU A 313 -13.78 -17.96 -8.50
CA GLU A 313 -13.54 -17.22 -9.75
C GLU A 313 -12.08 -16.77 -9.85
N THR A 314 -11.50 -16.32 -8.73
CA THR A 314 -10.08 -15.96 -8.66
C THR A 314 -9.17 -17.17 -8.96
N VAL A 315 -9.49 -18.36 -8.45
CA VAL A 315 -8.79 -19.61 -8.81
C VAL A 315 -8.92 -19.90 -10.30
N ALA A 316 -10.11 -19.76 -10.90
CA ALA A 316 -10.30 -19.99 -12.32
C ALA A 316 -9.41 -19.08 -13.18
N LYS A 317 -9.33 -17.79 -12.83
CA LYS A 317 -8.44 -16.82 -13.50
C LYS A 317 -6.95 -17.17 -13.34
N TYR A 318 -6.51 -17.62 -12.16
CA TYR A 318 -5.14 -18.12 -11.98
C TYR A 318 -4.85 -19.40 -12.76
N ARG A 319 -5.84 -20.28 -12.94
CA ARG A 319 -5.72 -21.49 -13.77
C ARG A 319 -5.47 -21.11 -15.22
N GLU A 320 -6.18 -20.11 -15.75
CA GLU A 320 -5.94 -19.59 -17.10
C GLU A 320 -4.55 -18.94 -17.20
N ALA A 321 -4.15 -18.13 -16.21
CA ALA A 321 -2.82 -17.53 -16.17
C ALA A 321 -1.69 -18.58 -16.16
N MET A 322 -1.85 -19.65 -15.40
CA MET A 322 -0.90 -20.78 -15.36
C MET A 322 -0.76 -21.46 -16.73
N ALA A 323 -1.87 -21.62 -17.46
CA ALA A 323 -1.87 -22.21 -18.79
C ALA A 323 -1.17 -21.31 -19.84
N LEU A 324 -1.25 -19.99 -19.67
CA LEU A 324 -0.59 -19.00 -20.53
C LEU A 324 0.89 -18.78 -20.19
N ALA A 325 1.35 -19.19 -19.01
CA ALA A 325 2.72 -18.95 -18.53
C ALA A 325 3.76 -19.75 -19.35
N PRO A 326 4.60 -19.08 -20.16
CA PRO A 326 5.49 -19.76 -21.09
C PRO A 326 6.77 -20.29 -20.43
N ARG A 327 7.17 -19.71 -19.29
CA ARG A 327 8.44 -20.02 -18.60
C ARG A 327 8.21 -20.26 -17.10
N THR A 328 9.21 -20.86 -16.47
CA THR A 328 9.24 -21.14 -15.04
C THR A 328 8.99 -19.89 -14.19
N GLU A 329 9.57 -18.74 -14.55
CA GLU A 329 9.41 -17.49 -13.79
C GLU A 329 7.95 -17.03 -13.70
N GLU A 330 7.21 -17.08 -14.81
CA GLU A 330 5.79 -16.72 -14.81
C GLU A 330 4.95 -17.74 -14.04
N LYS A 331 5.25 -19.04 -14.14
CA LYS A 331 4.57 -20.08 -13.37
C LYS A 331 4.80 -19.92 -11.87
N ARG A 332 6.03 -19.58 -11.48
CA ARG A 332 6.41 -19.28 -10.09
C ARG A 332 5.60 -18.09 -9.56
N ALA A 333 5.49 -17.00 -10.33
CA ALA A 333 4.70 -15.85 -9.94
C ALA A 333 3.20 -16.20 -9.73
N VAL A 334 2.63 -17.07 -10.57
CA VAL A 334 1.26 -17.56 -10.38
C VAL A 334 1.14 -18.36 -9.09
N LEU A 335 2.06 -19.30 -8.81
CA LEU A 335 2.04 -20.08 -7.56
C LEU A 335 2.15 -19.19 -6.32
N ALA A 336 3.08 -18.22 -6.35
CA ALA A 336 3.28 -17.27 -5.26
C ALA A 336 2.01 -16.46 -4.97
N ALA A 337 1.32 -16.00 -6.02
CA ALA A 337 0.08 -15.23 -5.90
C ALA A 337 -1.08 -16.10 -5.39
N LEU A 338 -1.15 -17.35 -5.85
CA LEU A 338 -2.17 -18.33 -5.47
C LEU A 338 -2.14 -18.70 -3.98
N ALA A 339 -0.99 -18.56 -3.33
CA ALA A 339 -0.81 -18.79 -1.90
C ALA A 339 -1.74 -17.94 -1.00
N ASN A 340 -2.29 -16.85 -1.54
CA ASN A 340 -3.20 -15.94 -0.82
C ASN A 340 -4.68 -16.21 -1.11
N VAL A 341 -5.00 -17.27 -1.85
CA VAL A 341 -6.38 -17.63 -2.21
C VAL A 341 -6.86 -18.77 -1.32
N HIS A 342 -7.73 -18.47 -0.36
CA HIS A 342 -8.25 -19.43 0.62
C HIS A 342 -9.39 -20.28 0.03
N HIS A 343 -9.06 -21.16 -0.92
CA HIS A 343 -10.03 -22.00 -1.63
C HIS A 343 -9.40 -23.35 -2.02
N PRO A 344 -10.11 -24.49 -1.93
CA PRO A 344 -9.56 -25.82 -2.26
C PRO A 344 -8.99 -25.90 -3.68
N GLY A 345 -9.61 -25.23 -4.65
CA GLY A 345 -9.11 -25.15 -6.03
C GLY A 345 -7.70 -24.53 -6.17
N ALA A 346 -7.21 -23.76 -5.18
CA ALA A 346 -5.82 -23.31 -5.14
C ALA A 346 -4.85 -24.47 -4.88
N LEU A 347 -5.21 -25.40 -3.99
CA LEU A 347 -4.43 -26.63 -3.78
C LEU A 347 -4.43 -27.51 -5.03
N GLU A 348 -5.58 -27.68 -5.68
CA GLU A 348 -5.67 -28.45 -6.94
C GLU A 348 -4.72 -27.93 -8.02
N LEU A 349 -4.50 -26.61 -8.08
CA LEU A 349 -3.62 -25.99 -9.05
C LEU A 349 -2.14 -26.02 -8.62
N ALA A 350 -1.83 -25.92 -7.33
CA ALA A 350 -0.45 -25.89 -6.82
C ALA A 350 0.17 -27.28 -6.61
N VAL A 351 -0.60 -28.24 -6.10
CA VAL A 351 -0.13 -29.60 -5.73
C VAL A 351 0.55 -30.36 -6.88
N PRO A 352 0.11 -30.26 -8.15
CA PRO A 352 0.80 -30.92 -9.28
C PRO A 352 2.25 -30.48 -9.48
N TYR A 353 2.67 -29.34 -8.90
CA TYR A 353 4.04 -28.81 -9.03
C TYR A 353 4.95 -29.17 -7.84
N LEU A 354 4.47 -29.92 -6.85
CA LEU A 354 5.28 -30.29 -5.68
C LEU A 354 6.50 -31.16 -6.03
N ASP A 355 6.43 -31.94 -7.10
CA ASP A 355 7.53 -32.79 -7.59
C ASP A 355 8.35 -32.13 -8.71
N ASN A 356 8.01 -30.91 -9.12
CA ASN A 356 8.71 -30.21 -10.18
C ASN A 356 9.99 -29.54 -9.62
N PRO A 357 11.20 -29.90 -10.05
CA PRO A 357 12.44 -29.38 -9.43
C PRO A 357 12.59 -27.86 -9.53
N ASP A 358 12.05 -27.23 -10.57
CA ASP A 358 12.18 -25.79 -10.81
C ASP A 358 11.11 -24.95 -10.07
N LEU A 359 10.01 -25.59 -9.65
CA LEU A 359 8.84 -24.94 -9.04
C LEU A 359 8.50 -25.48 -7.64
N GLN A 360 9.15 -26.56 -7.20
CA GLN A 360 8.83 -27.28 -5.97
C GLN A 360 8.82 -26.37 -4.75
N ALA A 361 9.82 -25.49 -4.59
CA ALA A 361 9.90 -24.59 -3.44
C ALA A 361 8.67 -23.66 -3.35
N GLU A 362 8.27 -23.07 -4.48
CA GLU A 362 7.11 -22.18 -4.54
C GLU A 362 5.79 -22.94 -4.38
N ALA A 363 5.70 -24.13 -4.98
CA ALA A 363 4.54 -25.00 -4.87
C ALA A 363 4.32 -25.50 -3.44
N LEU A 364 5.40 -25.87 -2.73
CA LEU A 364 5.36 -26.26 -1.32
C LEU A 364 4.88 -25.09 -0.45
N ALA A 365 5.48 -23.91 -0.62
CA ALA A 365 5.12 -22.71 0.13
C ALA A 365 3.65 -22.31 -0.09
N ALA A 366 3.21 -22.26 -1.35
CA ALA A 366 1.83 -21.92 -1.69
C ALA A 366 0.83 -22.96 -1.17
N SER A 367 1.11 -24.25 -1.38
CA SER A 367 0.21 -25.33 -0.96
C SER A 367 0.11 -25.41 0.57
N LEU A 368 1.22 -25.21 1.28
CA LEU A 368 1.23 -25.22 2.75
C LEU A 368 0.39 -24.05 3.31
N LYS A 369 0.64 -22.83 2.83
CA LYS A 369 -0.10 -21.64 3.28
C LYS A 369 -1.60 -21.78 3.04
N VAL A 370 -1.98 -22.27 1.86
CA VAL A 370 -3.40 -22.51 1.54
C VAL A 370 -3.96 -23.62 2.43
N ALA A 371 -3.25 -24.74 2.62
CA ALA A 371 -3.70 -25.83 3.47
C ALA A 371 -3.91 -25.38 4.92
N GLU A 372 -3.00 -24.59 5.49
CA GLU A 372 -3.15 -23.96 6.81
C GLU A 372 -4.42 -23.11 6.89
N ALA A 373 -4.64 -22.25 5.89
CA ALA A 373 -5.78 -21.33 5.87
C ALA A 373 -7.14 -22.03 5.72
N ILE A 374 -7.18 -23.17 5.01
CA ILE A 374 -8.44 -23.84 4.67
C ILE A 374 -8.69 -25.14 5.45
N CYS A 375 -7.74 -25.63 6.25
CA CYS A 375 -7.85 -26.94 6.90
C CYS A 375 -9.08 -27.12 7.81
N GLY A 376 -9.66 -26.02 8.31
CA GLY A 376 -10.91 -26.07 9.03
C GLY A 376 -12.12 -26.28 8.13
N ALA A 377 -12.25 -25.53 7.02
CA ALA A 377 -13.41 -25.63 6.14
C ALA A 377 -13.30 -26.78 5.11
N TYR A 378 -12.08 -27.15 4.73
CA TYR A 378 -11.77 -28.13 3.68
C TYR A 378 -10.68 -29.12 4.17
N PRO A 379 -10.96 -29.93 5.21
CA PRO A 379 -9.97 -30.79 5.85
C PRO A 379 -9.47 -31.92 4.95
N GLU A 380 -10.30 -32.44 4.03
CA GLU A 380 -9.89 -33.52 3.12
C GLU A 380 -8.83 -33.04 2.13
N GLU A 381 -9.08 -31.91 1.47
CA GLU A 381 -8.20 -31.30 0.49
C GLU A 381 -6.90 -30.79 1.15
N ALA A 382 -7.02 -30.09 2.28
CA ALA A 382 -5.87 -29.62 3.05
C ALA A 382 -5.03 -30.79 3.59
N GLY A 383 -5.66 -31.86 4.09
CA GLY A 383 -4.96 -33.04 4.60
C GLY A 383 -4.22 -33.81 3.52
N ALA A 384 -4.83 -33.98 2.34
CA ALA A 384 -4.19 -34.60 1.19
C ALA A 384 -2.96 -33.79 0.73
N ALA A 385 -3.06 -32.46 0.67
CA ALA A 385 -1.94 -31.59 0.35
C ALA A 385 -0.84 -31.65 1.43
N ALA A 386 -1.19 -31.49 2.71
CA ALA A 386 -0.26 -31.53 3.82
C ALA A 386 0.52 -32.85 3.91
N THR A 387 -0.14 -33.98 3.64
CA THR A 387 0.52 -35.29 3.57
C THR A 387 1.59 -35.34 2.49
N LYS A 388 1.28 -34.83 1.29
CA LYS A 388 2.26 -34.76 0.19
C LYS A 388 3.41 -33.81 0.51
N ILE A 389 3.11 -32.64 1.08
CA ILE A 389 4.11 -31.65 1.48
C ILE A 389 5.07 -32.26 2.51
N ALA A 390 4.56 -32.93 3.54
CA ALA A 390 5.38 -33.56 4.57
C ALA A 390 6.31 -34.66 4.01
N ALA A 391 5.88 -35.36 2.96
CA ALA A 391 6.69 -36.38 2.29
C ALA A 391 7.78 -35.80 1.38
N LEU A 392 7.51 -34.67 0.71
CA LEU A 392 8.36 -34.10 -0.33
C LEU A 392 9.28 -32.97 0.15
N ALA A 393 8.90 -32.26 1.21
CA ALA A 393 9.72 -31.20 1.78
C ALA A 393 11.09 -31.73 2.21
N LYS A 394 12.14 -30.93 1.99
CA LYS A 394 13.52 -31.29 2.36
C LYS A 394 13.91 -30.72 3.71
N ASP A 395 13.45 -29.50 4.01
CA ASP A 395 13.67 -28.81 5.27
C ASP A 395 12.67 -29.28 6.36
N ASP A 396 13.13 -29.25 7.60
CA ASP A 396 12.35 -29.71 8.75
C ASP A 396 11.22 -28.74 9.11
N GLU A 397 11.37 -27.44 8.83
CA GLU A 397 10.35 -26.42 9.13
C GLU A 397 9.06 -26.68 8.36
N THR A 398 9.15 -26.87 7.03
CA THR A 398 8.00 -27.16 6.16
C THR A 398 7.34 -28.49 6.54
N LYS A 399 8.13 -29.51 6.90
CA LYS A 399 7.59 -30.80 7.39
C LYS A 399 6.81 -30.63 8.69
N GLN A 400 7.35 -29.88 9.66
CA GLN A 400 6.70 -29.64 10.94
C GLN A 400 5.39 -28.86 10.76
N LYS A 401 5.39 -27.83 9.91
CA LYS A 401 4.16 -27.08 9.59
C LYS A 401 3.10 -27.96 8.93
N ALA A 402 3.49 -28.77 7.94
CA ALA A 402 2.56 -29.72 7.31
C ALA A 402 2.00 -30.76 8.31
N GLN A 403 2.85 -31.27 9.22
CA GLN A 403 2.41 -32.15 10.31
C GLN A 403 1.47 -31.44 11.30
N ALA A 404 1.71 -30.15 11.59
CA ALA A 404 0.83 -29.36 12.42
C ALA A 404 -0.56 -29.22 11.79
N VAL A 405 -0.65 -28.97 10.47
CA VAL A 405 -1.93 -28.97 9.74
C VAL A 405 -2.65 -30.31 9.89
N LEU A 406 -1.96 -31.44 9.70
CA LEU A 406 -2.56 -32.78 9.88
C LEU A 406 -3.05 -33.01 11.32
N LYS A 407 -2.29 -32.55 12.32
CA LYS A 407 -2.68 -32.62 13.72
C LYS A 407 -3.93 -31.79 14.00
N THR A 408 -4.01 -30.57 13.46
CA THR A 408 -5.20 -29.73 13.55
C THR A 408 -6.40 -30.41 12.92
N ILE A 409 -6.26 -30.99 11.71
CA ILE A 409 -7.35 -31.73 11.04
C ILE A 409 -7.85 -32.89 11.92
N GLU A 410 -6.96 -33.64 12.56
CA GLU A 410 -7.37 -34.72 13.48
C GLU A 410 -8.09 -34.19 14.73
N GLN A 411 -7.69 -33.02 15.26
CA GLN A 411 -8.40 -32.37 16.36
C GLN A 411 -9.80 -31.88 15.96
N LEU A 412 -9.99 -31.50 14.70
CA LEU A 412 -11.27 -31.06 14.15
C LEU A 412 -12.19 -32.23 13.77
N LYS A 413 -11.75 -33.48 13.92
CA LYS A 413 -12.47 -34.64 13.43
C LYS A 413 -13.83 -34.83 14.12
N GLY A 414 -14.86 -34.87 13.28
CA GLY A 414 -16.26 -34.92 13.73
C GLY A 414 -16.81 -33.57 14.15
N PHE A 415 -16.02 -32.50 14.24
CA PHE A 415 -16.54 -31.16 14.46
C PHE A 415 -17.06 -30.54 13.16
N ILE A 416 -18.12 -29.76 13.29
CA ILE A 416 -18.62 -28.91 12.22
C ILE A 416 -17.87 -27.58 12.32
N THR A 417 -17.13 -27.25 11.28
CA THR A 417 -16.23 -26.07 11.22
C THR A 417 -16.58 -25.13 10.08
N ALA A 418 -17.35 -25.59 9.09
CA ALA A 418 -17.91 -24.75 8.05
C ALA A 418 -19.20 -24.07 8.58
N TRP A 419 -19.07 -22.82 9.03
CA TRP A 419 -20.21 -21.99 9.45
C TRP A 419 -20.27 -20.66 8.70
N GLN A 420 -21.50 -20.18 8.44
CA GLN A 420 -21.78 -18.76 8.26
C GLN A 420 -22.35 -18.19 9.56
N VAL A 421 -22.11 -16.90 9.82
CA VAL A 421 -22.59 -16.16 10.99
C VAL A 421 -23.39 -14.94 10.57
N SER A 422 -24.46 -14.63 11.30
CA SER A 422 -25.26 -13.41 11.11
C SER A 422 -24.60 -12.21 11.80
N PRO A 423 -25.00 -10.96 11.48
CA PRO A 423 -24.78 -9.84 12.38
C PRO A 423 -25.39 -10.12 13.77
N PRO A 424 -24.89 -9.48 14.84
CA PRO A 424 -25.48 -9.62 16.15
C PRO A 424 -26.82 -8.87 16.24
N TYR A 425 -27.76 -9.45 16.98
CA TYR A 425 -29.08 -8.90 17.26
C TYR A 425 -29.20 -8.51 18.73
N THR A 426 -29.89 -7.40 19.00
CA THR A 426 -30.20 -6.90 20.33
C THR A 426 -31.66 -6.49 20.40
N GLN A 427 -32.19 -6.38 21.63
CA GLN A 427 -33.46 -5.73 21.89
C GLN A 427 -33.30 -4.81 23.10
N GLU A 428 -33.84 -3.61 23.02
CA GLU A 428 -33.74 -2.62 24.08
C GLU A 428 -34.28 -3.18 25.42
N ASN A 429 -33.56 -2.91 26.51
CA ASN A 429 -33.87 -3.36 27.88
C ASN A 429 -33.93 -4.88 28.09
N LYS A 430 -33.24 -5.68 27.27
CA LYS A 430 -33.10 -7.13 27.48
C LYS A 430 -31.64 -7.56 27.60
N GLY A 431 -31.34 -8.35 28.62
CA GLY A 431 -30.07 -9.05 28.78
C GLY A 431 -29.97 -10.31 27.92
N GLY A 432 -28.77 -10.88 27.80
CA GLY A 432 -28.49 -12.05 26.92
C GLY A 432 -29.46 -13.22 27.07
N SER A 433 -29.77 -13.62 28.31
CA SER A 433 -30.70 -14.72 28.60
C SER A 433 -32.15 -14.39 28.19
N GLU A 434 -32.57 -13.13 28.31
CA GLU A 434 -33.91 -12.66 27.93
C GLU A 434 -34.10 -12.60 26.40
N LEU A 435 -33.00 -12.63 25.63
CA LEU A 435 -33.03 -12.69 24.17
C LEU A 435 -33.22 -14.12 23.64
N PHE A 436 -33.14 -15.15 24.49
CA PHE A 436 -33.22 -16.56 24.08
C PHE A 436 -34.53 -16.90 23.35
N ASP A 437 -35.66 -16.38 23.83
CA ASP A 437 -36.98 -16.62 23.23
C ASP A 437 -37.43 -15.53 22.24
N VAL A 438 -36.63 -14.48 22.05
CA VAL A 438 -36.92 -13.42 21.08
C VAL A 438 -36.65 -13.91 19.67
N VAL A 439 -37.68 -13.90 18.81
CA VAL A 439 -37.54 -14.31 17.42
C VAL A 439 -36.87 -13.20 16.60
N PHE A 440 -35.72 -13.51 16.00
CA PHE A 440 -35.00 -12.63 15.08
C PHE A 440 -35.10 -13.12 13.63
N PRO A 441 -34.73 -12.29 12.62
CA PRO A 441 -34.89 -12.63 11.21
C PRO A 441 -34.36 -14.01 10.76
N PRO A 442 -33.21 -14.51 11.25
CA PRO A 442 -32.74 -15.85 10.86
C PRO A 442 -33.67 -17.00 11.27
N GLU A 443 -34.43 -16.86 12.36
CA GLU A 443 -35.44 -17.85 12.78
C GLU A 443 -36.72 -17.78 11.92
N ALA A 444 -37.05 -16.58 11.44
CA ALA A 444 -38.27 -16.32 10.67
C ALA A 444 -38.14 -16.65 9.18
N GLY A 445 -36.97 -17.15 8.73
CA GLY A 445 -36.73 -17.47 7.33
C GLY A 445 -36.59 -16.23 6.43
N ALA A 446 -36.16 -15.09 6.97
CA ALA A 446 -35.94 -13.88 6.19
C ALA A 446 -34.83 -14.11 5.14
N ALA A 447 -35.09 -13.70 3.89
CA ALA A 447 -34.13 -13.87 2.78
C ALA A 447 -32.91 -12.94 2.90
N ASP A 448 -33.05 -11.79 3.55
CA ASP A 448 -32.07 -10.69 3.50
C ASP A 448 -31.11 -10.65 4.70
N VAL A 449 -30.79 -11.79 5.30
CA VAL A 449 -29.80 -11.84 6.38
C VAL A 449 -28.38 -11.72 5.77
N ALA A 450 -27.61 -10.74 6.23
CA ALA A 450 -26.24 -10.49 5.76
C ALA A 450 -25.24 -11.50 6.34
N TRP A 451 -25.31 -12.75 5.89
CA TRP A 451 -24.44 -13.83 6.34
C TRP A 451 -22.97 -13.60 5.94
N GLN A 452 -22.07 -13.88 6.87
CA GLN A 452 -20.63 -13.84 6.67
C GLN A 452 -20.02 -15.21 6.97
N VAL A 453 -18.91 -15.58 6.33
CA VAL A 453 -18.20 -16.82 6.70
C VAL A 453 -17.60 -16.65 8.10
N MET A 454 -17.89 -17.58 9.00
CA MET A 454 -17.33 -17.59 10.34
C MET A 454 -15.88 -18.10 10.28
N PRO A 455 -14.89 -17.33 10.74
CA PRO A 455 -13.51 -17.82 10.80
C PRO A 455 -13.36 -18.98 11.78
N VAL A 456 -12.59 -19.98 11.38
CA VAL A 456 -12.18 -21.11 12.22
C VAL A 456 -10.85 -20.82 12.91
N ASN A 457 -10.51 -21.60 13.93
CA ASN A 457 -9.20 -21.52 14.60
C ASN A 457 -8.86 -20.14 15.21
N LEU A 458 -9.87 -19.36 15.61
CA LEU A 458 -9.68 -18.11 16.34
C LEU A 458 -9.10 -18.35 17.75
N VAL A 459 -9.24 -19.56 18.27
CA VAL A 459 -8.64 -20.02 19.53
C VAL A 459 -7.76 -21.23 19.23
N PRO A 460 -6.43 -21.07 19.09
CA PRO A 460 -5.53 -22.15 18.68
C PRO A 460 -5.56 -23.41 19.58
N GLU A 461 -5.86 -23.23 20.87
CA GLU A 461 -5.99 -24.35 21.81
C GLU A 461 -7.30 -25.14 21.66
N LYS A 462 -8.31 -24.53 21.03
CA LYS A 462 -9.65 -25.10 20.79
C LYS A 462 -10.11 -24.77 19.35
N PRO A 463 -9.43 -25.30 18.32
CA PRO A 463 -9.63 -24.87 16.92
C PRO A 463 -11.04 -25.15 16.37
N TRP A 464 -11.78 -26.07 17.00
CA TRP A 464 -13.17 -26.42 16.69
C TRP A 464 -14.21 -25.41 17.19
N MET A 465 -13.78 -24.44 18.01
CA MET A 465 -14.67 -23.47 18.65
C MET A 465 -14.90 -22.26 17.75
N MET A 466 -16.16 -21.93 17.50
CA MET A 466 -16.56 -20.69 16.84
C MET A 466 -16.58 -19.59 17.89
N ALA A 467 -15.48 -18.83 18.01
CA ALA A 467 -15.31 -17.74 18.98
C ALA A 467 -16.01 -16.46 18.48
N LEU A 468 -17.29 -16.34 18.82
CA LEU A 468 -18.16 -15.22 18.41
C LEU A 468 -17.74 -13.92 19.10
N ASP A 469 -17.17 -13.97 20.30
CA ASP A 469 -16.57 -12.84 21.00
C ASP A 469 -15.39 -12.24 20.23
N ALA A 470 -14.48 -13.09 19.75
CA ALA A 470 -13.32 -12.65 18.99
C ALA A 470 -13.71 -12.05 17.62
N PHE A 471 -14.82 -12.52 17.02
CA PHE A 471 -15.24 -12.09 15.69
C PHE A 471 -16.25 -10.92 15.70
N LEU A 472 -17.28 -10.98 16.55
CA LEU A 472 -18.36 -9.99 16.62
C LEU A 472 -18.27 -9.10 17.87
N GLY A 473 -17.79 -9.66 18.97
CA GLY A 473 -17.64 -8.99 20.27
C GLY A 473 -18.96 -8.53 20.91
N GLY A 474 -18.80 -7.91 22.08
CA GLY A 474 -19.85 -7.25 22.87
C GLY A 474 -20.76 -8.18 23.67
N GLU A 475 -21.69 -7.58 24.41
CA GLU A 475 -22.53 -8.25 25.41
C GLU A 475 -24.03 -8.08 25.11
N ASN A 476 -24.87 -8.82 25.83
CA ASN A 476 -26.34 -8.75 25.77
C ASN A 476 -26.90 -8.77 24.35
N ARG A 477 -26.51 -9.79 23.59
CA ARG A 477 -26.80 -9.94 22.15
C ARG A 477 -26.96 -11.39 21.74
N VAL A 478 -27.35 -11.60 20.49
CA VAL A 478 -27.52 -12.92 19.89
C VAL A 478 -26.88 -12.95 18.51
N ALA A 479 -26.26 -14.05 18.13
CA ALA A 479 -25.87 -14.32 16.76
C ALA A 479 -26.36 -15.70 16.37
N TYR A 480 -26.49 -15.88 15.06
CA TYR A 480 -26.88 -17.14 14.47
C TYR A 480 -25.72 -17.71 13.69
N LEU A 481 -25.55 -19.03 13.79
CA LEU A 481 -24.63 -19.78 12.93
C LEU A 481 -25.46 -20.70 12.04
N ARG A 482 -25.15 -20.77 10.73
CA ARG A 482 -25.79 -21.71 9.82
C ARG A 482 -24.79 -22.50 8.98
N THR A 483 -25.18 -23.71 8.61
CA THR A 483 -24.45 -24.58 7.70
C THR A 483 -25.41 -25.57 7.04
N THR A 484 -24.97 -26.24 5.98
CA THR A 484 -25.71 -27.35 5.37
C THR A 484 -24.93 -28.64 5.51
N LEU A 485 -25.52 -29.63 6.17
CA LEU A 485 -24.98 -30.99 6.29
C LEU A 485 -25.43 -31.84 5.09
N VAL A 486 -24.48 -32.27 4.26
CA VAL A 486 -24.75 -33.16 3.12
C VAL A 486 -24.46 -34.59 3.55
N SER A 487 -25.50 -35.42 3.64
CA SER A 487 -25.38 -36.83 4.02
C SER A 487 -25.54 -37.75 2.80
N PRO A 488 -24.65 -38.76 2.61
CA PRO A 488 -24.71 -39.65 1.45
C PRO A 488 -25.89 -40.62 1.50
N LYS A 489 -26.41 -40.89 2.70
CA LYS A 489 -27.54 -41.78 2.98
C LYS A 489 -28.36 -41.21 4.13
N ALA A 490 -29.60 -41.65 4.27
CA ALA A 490 -30.33 -41.43 5.51
C ALA A 490 -29.64 -42.21 6.63
N GLN A 491 -29.23 -41.53 7.70
CA GLN A 491 -28.52 -42.15 8.82
C GLN A 491 -28.78 -41.41 10.14
N GLN A 492 -28.79 -42.15 11.23
CA GLN A 492 -28.86 -41.58 12.58
C GLN A 492 -27.53 -40.92 12.93
N ALA A 493 -27.62 -39.80 13.62
CA ALA A 493 -26.47 -39.06 14.10
C ALA A 493 -26.77 -38.49 15.50
N ARG A 494 -25.74 -38.05 16.19
CA ARG A 494 -25.84 -37.29 17.43
C ARG A 494 -25.10 -35.98 17.27
N LEU A 495 -25.77 -34.89 17.65
CA LEU A 495 -25.13 -33.59 17.83
C LEU A 495 -24.65 -33.51 19.28
N GLU A 496 -23.34 -33.41 19.47
CA GLU A 496 -22.70 -33.08 20.74
C GLU A 496 -22.27 -31.61 20.69
N MET A 497 -22.97 -30.77 21.44
CA MET A 497 -22.90 -29.31 21.30
C MET A 497 -22.43 -28.67 22.60
N GLY A 498 -21.87 -27.48 22.47
CA GLY A 498 -21.53 -26.61 23.58
C GLY A 498 -21.68 -25.15 23.16
N SER A 499 -21.99 -24.30 24.12
CA SER A 499 -22.09 -22.86 23.95
C SER A 499 -21.64 -22.15 25.22
N ASP A 500 -21.09 -20.95 25.04
CA ASP A 500 -21.05 -19.97 26.11
C ASP A 500 -22.40 -19.25 26.11
N ASP A 501 -23.10 -19.31 27.24
CA ASP A 501 -24.52 -18.99 27.39
C ASP A 501 -25.50 -19.88 26.57
N GLY A 502 -26.73 -19.41 26.33
CA GLY A 502 -27.84 -20.19 25.77
C GLY A 502 -27.67 -20.58 24.30
N LEU A 503 -28.08 -21.82 23.98
CA LEU A 503 -28.04 -22.42 22.65
C LEU A 503 -29.42 -22.96 22.25
N LYS A 504 -29.87 -22.60 21.05
CA LYS A 504 -31.05 -23.18 20.41
C LYS A 504 -30.70 -23.65 19.02
N VAL A 505 -31.14 -24.85 18.65
CA VAL A 505 -30.68 -25.56 17.45
C VAL A 505 -31.85 -26.07 16.63
N TRP A 506 -31.82 -25.79 15.35
CA TRP A 506 -32.76 -26.27 14.36
C TRP A 506 -32.07 -27.15 13.34
N LEU A 507 -32.63 -28.31 13.06
CA LEU A 507 -32.25 -29.17 11.95
C LEU A 507 -33.44 -29.31 11.01
N ASN A 508 -33.24 -29.07 9.72
CA ASN A 508 -34.32 -29.13 8.72
C ASN A 508 -35.53 -28.23 9.08
N GLY A 509 -35.27 -27.08 9.71
CA GLY A 509 -36.30 -26.13 10.17
C GLY A 509 -37.04 -26.52 11.45
N GLN A 510 -36.71 -27.66 12.06
CA GLN A 510 -37.33 -28.11 13.33
C GLN A 510 -36.38 -27.90 14.50
N VAL A 511 -36.88 -27.35 15.60
CA VAL A 511 -36.10 -27.22 16.85
C VAL A 511 -35.78 -28.63 17.37
N VAL A 512 -34.50 -28.98 17.45
CA VAL A 512 -34.02 -30.26 17.99
C VAL A 512 -33.44 -30.11 19.39
N SER A 513 -32.96 -28.93 19.75
CA SER A 513 -32.47 -28.63 21.11
C SER A 513 -32.70 -27.16 21.45
N ALA A 514 -32.99 -26.88 22.72
CA ALA A 514 -33.15 -25.53 23.25
C ALA A 514 -32.73 -25.54 24.73
N ASN A 515 -31.58 -24.92 25.04
CA ASN A 515 -31.06 -24.83 26.39
C ASN A 515 -30.58 -23.40 26.67
N SER A 516 -31.27 -22.71 27.59
CA SER A 516 -30.90 -21.38 28.07
C SER A 516 -30.13 -21.51 29.38
N ALA A 517 -28.81 -21.71 29.31
CA ALA A 517 -27.95 -21.87 30.47
C ALA A 517 -26.79 -20.87 30.39
N ALA A 518 -26.46 -20.21 31.51
CA ALA A 518 -25.25 -19.39 31.64
C ALA A 518 -24.07 -20.28 32.09
N ARG A 519 -23.17 -20.60 31.16
CA ARG A 519 -22.06 -21.55 31.32
C ARG A 519 -21.03 -21.29 30.24
N GLY A 520 -19.78 -21.74 30.42
CA GLY A 520 -18.78 -21.73 29.36
C GLY A 520 -18.99 -22.81 28.29
N CYS A 521 -18.36 -22.63 27.12
CA CYS A 521 -18.50 -23.54 25.98
C CYS A 521 -17.66 -24.82 26.10
N ASN A 522 -18.31 -25.97 26.39
CA ASN A 522 -17.69 -27.31 26.26
C ASN A 522 -18.50 -28.21 25.31
N PRO A 523 -17.88 -28.78 24.25
CA PRO A 523 -18.58 -29.72 23.39
C PRO A 523 -19.10 -30.95 24.14
N GLY A 524 -20.38 -31.27 23.95
CA GLY A 524 -21.02 -32.42 24.57
C GLY A 524 -21.75 -32.13 25.88
N ASP A 525 -21.77 -30.86 26.32
CA ASP A 525 -22.65 -30.40 27.41
C ASP A 525 -24.13 -30.59 27.03
N ASP A 526 -24.48 -30.32 25.77
CA ASP A 526 -25.77 -30.69 25.20
C ASP A 526 -25.60 -31.84 24.20
N LYS A 527 -26.49 -32.83 24.26
CA LYS A 527 -26.51 -33.96 23.32
C LYS A 527 -27.92 -34.21 22.83
N VAL A 528 -28.07 -34.35 21.51
CA VAL A 528 -29.35 -34.73 20.90
C VAL A 528 -29.14 -35.71 19.75
N ASP A 529 -29.91 -36.79 19.77
CA ASP A 529 -29.98 -37.74 18.66
C ASP A 529 -30.91 -37.20 17.58
N VAL A 530 -30.42 -37.22 16.33
CA VAL A 530 -31.11 -36.67 15.17
C VAL A 530 -31.07 -37.64 14.00
N GLN A 531 -32.03 -37.50 13.09
CA GLN A 531 -32.08 -38.28 11.85
C GLN A 531 -31.71 -37.38 10.67
N LEU A 532 -30.60 -37.69 10.00
CA LEU A 532 -30.24 -37.03 8.75
C LEU A 532 -30.99 -37.69 7.59
N LYS A 533 -31.47 -36.85 6.67
CA LYS A 533 -31.97 -37.27 5.35
C LYS A 533 -30.78 -37.47 4.41
N GLN A 534 -30.95 -38.30 3.39
CA GLN A 534 -30.02 -38.29 2.26
C GLN A 534 -30.06 -36.91 1.56
N GLY A 535 -28.90 -36.37 1.20
CA GLY A 535 -28.77 -35.04 0.63
C GLY A 535 -28.61 -33.96 1.72
N GLU A 536 -29.14 -32.79 1.46
CA GLU A 536 -28.96 -31.60 2.29
C GLU A 536 -29.81 -31.62 3.56
N ASN A 537 -29.19 -31.20 4.66
CA ASN A 537 -29.84 -31.02 5.96
C ASN A 537 -29.39 -29.66 6.53
N PRO A 538 -30.17 -28.58 6.34
CA PRO A 538 -29.85 -27.27 6.91
C PRO A 538 -29.82 -27.32 8.43
N LEU A 539 -28.77 -26.76 9.02
CA LEU A 539 -28.54 -26.67 10.46
C LEU A 539 -28.37 -25.20 10.84
N LEU A 540 -29.17 -24.74 11.80
CA LEU A 540 -29.15 -23.37 12.32
C LEU A 540 -28.98 -23.41 13.84
N LEU A 541 -28.10 -22.54 14.35
CA LEU A 541 -27.88 -22.32 15.77
C LEU A 541 -28.23 -20.86 16.09
N LYS A 542 -28.79 -20.66 17.27
CA LYS A 542 -28.89 -19.37 17.95
C LYS A 542 -28.02 -19.45 19.20
N VAL A 543 -27.10 -18.50 19.36
CA VAL A 543 -26.22 -18.41 20.51
C VAL A 543 -26.44 -17.06 21.17
N THR A 544 -26.92 -17.06 22.41
CA THR A 544 -27.09 -15.84 23.19
C THR A 544 -25.78 -15.45 23.85
N GLN A 545 -25.61 -14.17 24.18
CA GLN A 545 -24.48 -13.66 24.95
C GLN A 545 -24.98 -12.71 26.03
N GLY A 546 -24.70 -13.03 27.29
CA GLY A 546 -24.92 -12.20 28.47
C GLY A 546 -23.70 -11.34 28.76
N GLY A 547 -22.50 -11.93 28.84
CA GLY A 547 -21.23 -11.23 29.06
C GLY A 547 -20.03 -12.17 29.21
N GLY A 548 -18.81 -11.66 29.05
CA GLY A 548 -17.60 -12.48 29.07
C GLY A 548 -17.30 -13.16 27.73
N GLN A 549 -16.92 -14.45 27.75
CA GLN A 549 -16.64 -15.22 26.53
C GLN A 549 -17.95 -15.50 25.76
N TRP A 550 -17.85 -15.72 24.44
CA TRP A 550 -18.99 -16.02 23.60
C TRP A 550 -18.61 -16.99 22.50
N ALA A 551 -19.10 -18.21 22.57
CA ALA A 551 -18.69 -19.23 21.61
C ALA A 551 -19.73 -20.33 21.43
N ALA A 552 -19.58 -21.08 20.34
CA ALA A 552 -20.28 -22.34 20.15
C ALA A 552 -19.36 -23.39 19.50
N ALA A 553 -19.67 -24.67 19.74
CA ALA A 553 -19.03 -25.79 19.09
C ALA A 553 -20.04 -26.91 18.87
N VAL A 554 -19.99 -27.56 17.71
CA VAL A 554 -20.84 -28.70 17.39
C VAL A 554 -19.99 -29.83 16.85
N ARG A 555 -20.14 -31.01 17.44
CA ARG A 555 -19.60 -32.26 16.96
C ARG A 555 -20.73 -33.14 16.46
N LEU A 556 -20.59 -33.69 15.26
CA LEU A 556 -21.50 -34.63 14.64
C LEU A 556 -20.88 -36.03 14.68
N VAL A 557 -21.50 -36.92 15.43
CA VAL A 557 -21.02 -38.29 15.65
C VAL A 557 -22.12 -39.31 15.36
N ALA A 558 -21.76 -40.57 15.23
CA ALA A 558 -22.73 -41.67 15.23
C ALA A 558 -23.34 -41.82 16.64
N PRO A 559 -24.52 -42.47 16.79
CA PRO A 559 -25.19 -42.60 18.09
C PRO A 559 -24.37 -43.29 19.20
N ASP A 560 -23.37 -44.10 18.81
CA ASP A 560 -22.42 -44.75 19.71
C ASP A 560 -21.25 -43.84 20.13
N GLY A 561 -21.20 -42.59 19.64
CA GLY A 561 -20.12 -41.64 19.85
C GLY A 561 -18.95 -41.79 18.88
N GLY A 562 -19.01 -42.76 17.96
CA GLY A 562 -18.04 -42.95 16.89
C GLY A 562 -18.14 -41.90 15.79
N LEU A 563 -17.21 -41.92 14.84
CA LEU A 563 -17.25 -41.00 13.71
C LEU A 563 -18.42 -41.32 12.79
N LEU A 564 -19.15 -40.28 12.38
CA LEU A 564 -20.20 -40.42 11.39
C LEU A 564 -19.61 -40.43 9.98
N GLU A 565 -19.91 -41.48 9.21
CA GLU A 565 -19.30 -41.65 7.88
C GLU A 565 -19.96 -40.78 6.80
N GLY A 566 -19.11 -40.09 6.04
CA GLY A 566 -19.43 -39.47 4.75
C GLY A 566 -20.26 -38.18 4.81
N VAL A 567 -20.62 -37.67 5.99
CA VAL A 567 -21.34 -36.40 6.13
C VAL A 567 -20.37 -35.23 6.04
N LYS A 568 -20.69 -34.25 5.20
CA LYS A 568 -19.89 -33.02 5.02
C LYS A 568 -20.70 -31.79 5.40
N ALA A 569 -20.05 -30.80 6.02
CA ALA A 569 -20.61 -29.47 6.22
C ALA A 569 -20.18 -28.56 5.06
N THR A 570 -21.10 -27.76 4.54
CA THR A 570 -20.88 -26.89 3.37
C THR A 570 -21.53 -25.52 3.59
N LEU A 571 -21.00 -24.49 2.95
CA LEU A 571 -21.43 -23.09 3.08
C LEU A 571 -22.30 -22.60 1.91
N GLU A 572 -22.71 -23.52 1.04
CA GLU A 572 -23.06 -23.32 -0.39
C GLU A 572 -21.86 -23.06 -1.30
#